data_AF-A0A395GBA7-F1
#
_entry.id   AF-A0A395GBA7-F1
#
_cell.length_a   1.000
_cell.length_b   1.000
_cell.length_c   1.000
_cell.angle_alpha   90.00
_cell.angle_beta   90.00
_cell.angle_gamma   90.00
#
_symmetry.space_group_name_H-M   'P 1'
#
loop_
_entity.id
_entity.type
_entity.pdbx_description
1 polymer ?
#
loop_
_entity_poly.entity_id
_entity_poly.type
_entity_poly.pdbx_seq_one_letter_code
_entity_poly.pdbx_strand_id
1 'polypeptide(L)'
;MRDKFYFYLMIIFSICITIILIFSYGSAMKIIVDAKSLEAYSLMIAFVGLFTTFLGAYLGAKVSGEYTLKASQMIIDEQNKIALKRAKFLTEDLFSESMSSINKIRPFDFGFPINEEKFNLNLNPTFREIEYEYVQESLLKDFKDNIDELKNFRLTTDFYLLSPEFQKEITNTITQLSKLYQLFQDLNSYLEKDINESDMFFVAKKKEFHNTLDNLYMKRYHILKNQNH
;
A
#
# COMPACT_ATOMS: atom_id res chain seq x y z
N MET A 1 -26.35 -22.36 -0.01
CA MET A 1 -26.93 -23.62 -0.56
C MET A 1 -28.09 -23.34 -1.53
N ARG A 2 -29.00 -22.40 -1.21
CA ARG A 2 -30.13 -22.01 -2.07
C ARG A 2 -29.70 -21.53 -3.47
N ASP A 3 -28.64 -20.73 -3.57
CA ASP A 3 -28.21 -20.15 -4.87
C ASP A 3 -27.67 -21.19 -5.85
N LYS A 4 -26.96 -22.21 -5.35
CA LYS A 4 -26.47 -23.32 -6.20
C LYS A 4 -27.63 -24.17 -6.72
N PHE A 5 -28.69 -24.35 -5.93
CA PHE A 5 -29.88 -25.09 -6.33
C PHE A 5 -30.65 -24.39 -7.46
N TYR A 6 -30.88 -23.07 -7.36
CA TYR A 6 -31.52 -22.29 -8.43
C TYR A 6 -30.69 -22.26 -9.70
N PHE A 7 -29.36 -22.20 -9.58
CA PHE A 7 -28.45 -22.27 -10.72
C PHE A 7 -28.58 -23.59 -11.49
N TYR A 8 -28.57 -24.74 -10.81
CA TYR A 8 -28.77 -26.04 -11.44
C TYR A 8 -30.16 -26.20 -12.05
N LEU A 9 -31.20 -25.70 -11.37
CA LEU A 9 -32.57 -25.71 -11.88
C LEU A 9 -32.71 -24.91 -13.18
N MET A 10 -32.05 -23.75 -13.26
CA MET A 10 -32.07 -22.91 -14.45
C MET A 10 -31.36 -23.57 -15.65
N ILE A 11 -30.25 -24.27 -15.39
CA ILE A 11 -29.53 -25.06 -16.40
C ILE A 11 -30.41 -26.18 -16.95
N ILE A 12 -31.05 -26.96 -16.07
CA ILE A 12 -31.94 -28.06 -16.46
C ILE A 12 -33.12 -27.53 -17.29
N PHE A 13 -33.74 -26.44 -16.84
CA PHE A 13 -34.84 -25.80 -17.56
C PHE A 13 -34.41 -25.30 -18.95
N SER A 14 -33.23 -24.68 -19.05
CA SER A 14 -32.66 -24.26 -20.33
C SER A 14 -32.43 -25.44 -21.25
N ILE A 15 -31.85 -26.54 -20.76
CA ILE A 15 -31.61 -27.76 -21.56
C ILE A 15 -32.94 -28.34 -22.07
N CYS A 16 -33.97 -28.42 -21.22
CA CYS A 16 -35.29 -28.90 -21.61
C CYS A 16 -35.91 -28.04 -22.72
N ILE A 17 -35.84 -26.71 -22.61
CA ILE A 17 -36.31 -25.79 -23.66
C ILE A 17 -35.55 -26.02 -24.98
N THR A 18 -34.23 -26.15 -24.92
CA THR A 18 -33.41 -26.36 -26.13
C THR A 18 -33.74 -27.68 -26.82
N ILE A 19 -33.95 -28.76 -26.04
CA ILE A 19 -34.35 -30.07 -26.59
C ILE A 19 -35.73 -29.99 -27.26
N ILE A 20 -36.70 -29.32 -26.61
CA ILE A 20 -38.03 -29.11 -27.17
C ILE A 20 -37.93 -28.32 -28.48
N LEU A 21 -37.13 -27.26 -28.53
CA LEU A 21 -36.89 -26.46 -29.74
C LEU A 21 -36.25 -27.28 -30.87
N ILE A 22 -35.25 -28.11 -30.57
CA ILE A 22 -34.59 -28.97 -31.57
C ILE A 22 -35.56 -30.02 -32.12
N PHE A 23 -36.34 -30.68 -31.26
CA PHE A 23 -37.31 -31.70 -31.69
C PHE A 23 -38.48 -31.10 -32.47
N SER A 24 -39.01 -29.96 -32.03
CA SER A 24 -40.07 -29.24 -32.75
C SER A 24 -39.57 -28.69 -34.08
N TYR A 25 -38.32 -28.23 -34.16
CA TYR A 25 -37.70 -27.83 -35.42
C TYR A 25 -37.48 -29.02 -36.36
N GLY A 26 -36.97 -30.16 -35.87
CA GLY A 26 -36.75 -31.36 -36.69
C GLY A 26 -38.05 -31.97 -37.22
N SER A 27 -39.12 -31.93 -36.43
CA SER A 27 -40.46 -32.39 -36.85
C SER A 27 -41.12 -31.42 -37.83
N ALA A 28 -41.00 -30.11 -37.61
CA ALA A 28 -41.42 -29.09 -38.58
C ALA A 28 -40.64 -29.25 -39.91
N MET A 29 -39.33 -29.44 -39.86
CA MET A 29 -38.48 -29.64 -41.04
C MET A 29 -38.90 -30.84 -41.89
N LYS A 30 -39.29 -31.96 -41.27
CA LYS A 30 -39.77 -33.14 -42.01
C LYS A 30 -41.05 -32.84 -42.81
N ILE A 31 -41.99 -32.12 -42.21
CA ILE A 31 -43.26 -31.71 -42.86
C ILE A 31 -42.99 -30.68 -43.97
N ILE A 32 -42.04 -29.78 -43.74
CA ILE A 32 -41.64 -28.69 -44.64
C ILE A 32 -40.94 -29.20 -45.91
N VAL A 33 -40.00 -30.14 -45.75
CA VAL A 33 -39.24 -30.74 -46.85
C VAL A 33 -40.15 -31.58 -47.74
N ASP A 34 -41.10 -32.30 -47.15
CA ASP A 34 -42.10 -33.07 -47.90
C ASP A 34 -43.12 -32.16 -48.62
N ALA A 35 -43.41 -30.95 -48.10
CA ALA A 35 -44.39 -30.03 -48.66
C ALA A 35 -43.86 -29.08 -49.76
N LYS A 36 -42.54 -28.96 -49.97
CA LYS A 36 -41.89 -28.03 -50.93
C LYS A 36 -42.44 -26.58 -50.90
N SER A 37 -42.87 -26.07 -49.73
CA SER A 37 -43.50 -24.75 -49.65
C SER A 37 -42.46 -23.62 -49.44
N LEU A 38 -42.64 -22.50 -50.15
CA LEU A 38 -41.76 -21.32 -50.07
C LEU A 38 -41.78 -20.68 -48.67
N GLU A 39 -42.95 -20.68 -48.01
CA GLU A 39 -43.16 -20.15 -46.66
C GLU A 39 -42.28 -20.87 -45.63
N ALA A 40 -42.08 -22.17 -45.82
CA ALA A 40 -41.30 -22.97 -44.92
C ALA A 40 -39.79 -22.73 -45.01
N TYR A 41 -39.28 -22.47 -46.22
CA TYR A 41 -37.91 -21.98 -46.41
C TYR A 41 -37.71 -20.59 -45.81
N SER A 42 -38.70 -19.70 -45.93
CA SER A 42 -38.67 -18.38 -45.30
C SER A 42 -38.63 -18.47 -43.76
N LEU A 43 -39.38 -19.42 -43.18
CA LEU A 43 -39.38 -19.67 -41.74
C LEU A 43 -38.02 -20.21 -41.25
N MET A 44 -37.39 -21.13 -42.00
CA MET A 44 -36.03 -21.61 -41.73
C MET A 44 -35.02 -20.46 -41.72
N ILE A 45 -35.03 -19.63 -42.76
CA ILE A 45 -34.09 -18.51 -42.90
C ILE A 45 -34.28 -17.51 -41.76
N ALA A 46 -35.54 -17.19 -41.42
CA ALA A 46 -35.85 -16.33 -40.28
C ALA A 46 -35.33 -16.91 -38.95
N PHE A 47 -35.51 -18.22 -38.73
CA PHE A 47 -35.02 -18.91 -37.53
C PHE A 47 -33.50 -18.88 -37.43
N VAL A 48 -32.78 -19.23 -38.51
CA VAL A 48 -31.31 -19.15 -38.55
C VAL A 48 -30.83 -17.72 -38.34
N GLY A 49 -31.50 -16.72 -38.94
CA GLY A 49 -31.20 -15.30 -38.73
C GLY A 49 -31.37 -14.86 -37.27
N LEU A 50 -32.43 -15.33 -36.62
CA LEU A 50 -32.71 -15.08 -35.20
C LEU A 50 -31.61 -15.65 -34.30
N PHE A 51 -31.22 -16.91 -34.50
CA PHE A 51 -30.15 -17.56 -33.74
C PHE A 51 -28.79 -16.91 -33.98
N THR A 52 -28.49 -16.54 -35.23
CA THR A 52 -27.22 -15.86 -35.59
C THR A 52 -27.12 -14.50 -34.90
N THR A 53 -28.22 -13.75 -34.84
CA THR A 53 -28.27 -12.44 -34.17
C THR A 53 -28.06 -12.57 -32.67
N PHE A 54 -28.76 -13.49 -32.01
CA PHE A 54 -28.60 -13.71 -30.57
C PHE A 54 -27.22 -14.28 -30.21
N LEU A 55 -26.69 -15.21 -31.01
CA LEU A 55 -25.35 -15.76 -30.80
C LEU A 55 -24.27 -14.69 -31.00
N GLY A 56 -24.40 -13.86 -32.04
CA GLY A 56 -23.51 -12.74 -32.28
C GLY A 56 -23.55 -11.70 -31.15
N ALA A 57 -24.75 -11.34 -30.69
CA ALA A 57 -24.94 -10.43 -29.57
C ALA A 57 -24.36 -11.00 -28.26
N TYR A 58 -24.58 -12.29 -27.98
CA TYR A 58 -24.02 -12.96 -26.81
C TYR A 58 -22.49 -12.99 -26.84
N LEU A 59 -21.88 -13.38 -27.96
CA LEU A 59 -20.43 -13.40 -28.12
C LEU A 59 -19.84 -11.99 -28.01
N GLY A 60 -20.47 -10.99 -28.64
CA GLY A 60 -20.08 -9.58 -28.53
C GLY A 60 -20.14 -9.08 -27.08
N ALA A 61 -21.23 -9.35 -26.37
CA ALA A 61 -21.40 -8.98 -24.96
C ALA A 61 -20.38 -9.69 -24.06
N LYS A 62 -20.12 -10.98 -24.28
CA LYS A 62 -19.12 -11.75 -23.53
C LYS A 62 -17.73 -11.16 -23.70
N VAL A 63 -17.30 -10.97 -24.95
CA VAL A 63 -15.98 -10.41 -25.28
C VAL A 63 -15.84 -9.00 -24.71
N SER A 64 -16.84 -8.14 -24.91
CA SER A 64 -16.86 -6.78 -24.36
C SER A 64 -16.77 -6.79 -22.83
N GLY A 65 -17.48 -7.69 -22.16
CA GLY A 65 -17.44 -7.84 -20.70
C GLY A 65 -16.05 -8.25 -20.21
N GLU A 66 -15.43 -9.25 -20.84
CA GLU A 66 -14.07 -9.70 -20.49
C GLU A 66 -13.02 -8.59 -20.67
N TYR A 67 -13.09 -7.83 -21.76
CA TYR A 67 -12.18 -6.69 -21.98
C TYR A 67 -12.42 -5.55 -21.00
N THR A 68 -13.68 -5.26 -20.67
CA THR A 68 -14.04 -4.23 -19.68
C THR A 68 -13.49 -4.60 -18.29
N LEU A 69 -13.63 -5.86 -17.88
CA LEU A 69 -13.08 -6.35 -16.62
C LEU A 69 -11.56 -6.26 -16.60
N LYS A 70 -10.88 -6.67 -17.68
CA LYS A 70 -9.42 -6.54 -17.79
C LYS A 70 -8.96 -5.10 -17.73
N ALA A 71 -9.62 -4.19 -18.45
CA ALA A 71 -9.30 -2.77 -18.45
C ALA A 71 -9.51 -2.15 -17.05
N SER A 72 -10.63 -2.49 -16.39
CA SER A 72 -10.90 -2.08 -15.02
C SER A 72 -9.83 -2.57 -14.05
N GLN A 73 -9.40 -3.82 -14.16
CA GLN A 73 -8.34 -4.37 -13.33
C GLN A 73 -7.01 -3.66 -13.56
N MET A 74 -6.63 -3.41 -14.82
CA MET A 74 -5.41 -2.67 -15.17
C MET A 74 -5.40 -1.26 -14.57
N ILE A 75 -6.53 -0.55 -14.63
CA ILE A 75 -6.66 0.79 -14.03
C ILE A 75 -6.47 0.73 -12.51
N ILE A 76 -7.09 -0.25 -11.84
CA ILE A 76 -6.93 -0.45 -10.39
C ILE A 76 -5.48 -0.76 -10.04
N ASP A 77 -4.83 -1.64 -10.79
CA ASP A 77 -3.45 -2.04 -10.56
C ASP A 77 -2.48 -0.85 -10.78
N GLU A 78 -2.70 -0.02 -11.80
CA GLU A 78 -1.93 1.20 -12.03
C GLU A 78 -2.13 2.23 -10.92
N GLN A 79 -3.39 2.45 -10.48
CA GLN A 79 -3.69 3.35 -9.37
C GLN A 79 -3.00 2.88 -8.08
N ASN A 80 -3.06 1.59 -7.78
CA ASN A 80 -2.36 1.00 -6.64
C ASN A 80 -0.84 1.19 -6.75
N LYS A 81 -0.27 1.02 -7.94
CA LYS A 81 1.17 1.23 -8.17
C LYS A 81 1.57 2.69 -7.98
N ILE A 82 0.77 3.64 -8.44
CA ILE A 82 1.00 5.08 -8.27
C ILE A 82 0.88 5.47 -6.79
N ALA A 83 -0.18 5.01 -6.11
CA ALA A 83 -0.38 5.26 -4.69
C ALA A 83 0.78 4.69 -3.87
N LEU A 84 1.24 3.48 -4.17
CA LEU A 84 2.40 2.87 -3.51
C LEU A 84 3.68 3.68 -3.73
N LYS A 85 3.92 4.20 -4.94
CA LYS A 85 5.08 5.08 -5.20
C LYS A 85 4.99 6.38 -4.39
N ARG A 86 3.82 7.01 -4.35
CA ARG A 86 3.59 8.25 -3.59
C ARG A 86 3.76 8.01 -2.09
N ALA A 87 3.17 6.94 -1.58
CA ALA A 87 3.28 6.52 -0.19
C ALA A 87 4.75 6.32 0.24
N LYS A 88 5.54 5.63 -0.59
CA LYS A 88 6.98 5.45 -0.36
C LYS A 88 7.71 6.79 -0.34
N PHE A 89 7.49 7.62 -1.36
CA PHE A 89 8.13 8.93 -1.47
C PHE A 89 7.83 9.82 -0.25
N LEU A 90 6.54 9.99 0.10
CA LEU A 90 6.11 10.75 1.27
C LEU A 90 6.73 10.23 2.56
N THR A 91 6.77 8.91 2.75
CA THR A 91 7.37 8.31 3.94
C THR A 91 8.86 8.59 4.05
N GLU A 92 9.60 8.43 2.96
CA GLU A 92 11.05 8.66 2.91
C GLU A 92 11.39 10.15 3.11
N ASP A 93 10.59 11.04 2.52
CA ASP A 93 10.74 12.49 2.62
C ASP A 93 10.49 12.95 4.07
N LEU A 94 9.34 12.62 4.65
CA LEU A 94 8.98 12.96 6.03
C LEU A 94 9.94 12.35 7.06
N PHE A 95 10.43 11.14 6.83
CA PHE A 95 11.48 10.56 7.65
C PHE A 95 12.79 11.36 7.55
N SER A 96 13.17 11.79 6.35
CA SER A 96 14.37 12.60 6.12
C SER A 96 14.26 13.98 6.78
N GLU A 97 13.10 14.63 6.70
CA GLU A 97 12.81 15.89 7.38
C GLU A 97 12.85 15.76 8.90
N SER A 98 12.29 14.68 9.44
CA SER A 98 12.37 14.36 10.87
C SER A 98 13.83 14.23 11.32
N MET A 99 14.65 13.51 10.56
CA MET A 99 16.08 13.36 10.84
C MET A 99 16.85 14.67 10.68
N SER A 100 16.46 15.53 9.72
CA SER A 100 17.03 16.88 9.58
C SER A 100 16.71 17.75 10.79
N SER A 101 15.49 17.68 11.31
CA SER A 101 15.07 18.42 12.50
C SER A 101 15.82 17.94 13.75
N ILE A 102 15.99 16.63 13.90
CA ILE A 102 16.84 16.03 14.94
C ILE A 102 18.29 16.56 14.84
N ASN A 103 18.82 16.70 13.63
CA ASN A 103 20.16 17.26 13.42
C ASN A 103 20.24 18.74 13.81
N LYS A 104 19.20 19.54 13.53
CA LYS A 104 19.16 20.97 13.87
C LYS A 104 19.04 21.21 15.38
N ILE A 105 18.36 20.31 16.08
CA ILE A 105 18.21 20.33 17.53
C ILE A 105 19.57 20.17 18.26
N ARG A 106 20.57 19.57 17.61
CA ARG A 106 21.89 19.34 18.20
C ARG A 106 22.89 20.38 17.70
N PRO A 107 23.60 21.13 18.58
CA PRO A 107 24.72 21.95 18.16
C PRO A 107 25.89 21.00 17.84
N PHE A 108 26.31 20.96 16.58
CA PHE A 108 27.12 19.92 15.95
C PHE A 108 28.45 19.55 16.63
N ASP A 109 28.88 18.29 16.43
CA ASP A 109 30.29 18.02 16.14
C ASP A 109 30.45 16.92 15.07
N PHE A 110 31.43 17.14 14.20
CA PHE A 110 31.80 16.37 13.01
C PHE A 110 32.41 15.00 13.37
N GLY A 111 31.64 14.15 14.02
CA GLY A 111 31.77 12.72 13.75
C GLY A 111 30.89 12.42 12.55
N PHE A 112 31.44 12.42 11.33
CA PHE A 112 30.79 11.59 10.31
C PHE A 112 30.54 10.21 10.96
N PRO A 113 29.34 9.59 10.87
CA PRO A 113 29.24 8.16 11.10
C PRO A 113 29.99 7.35 10.02
N ILE A 114 30.73 8.01 9.15
CA ILE A 114 31.46 7.46 8.00
C ILE A 114 32.84 8.11 7.99
N ASN A 115 33.81 7.49 8.65
CA ASN A 115 35.20 7.90 8.50
C ASN A 115 35.65 7.54 7.07
N GLU A 116 35.44 8.46 6.11
CA GLU A 116 35.63 8.23 4.66
C GLU A 116 37.07 7.85 4.30
N GLU A 117 38.07 8.14 5.15
CA GLU A 117 39.48 7.88 4.84
C GLU A 117 39.93 6.42 5.00
N LYS A 118 39.10 5.51 5.53
CA LYS A 118 39.47 4.09 5.64
C LYS A 118 38.32 3.19 5.19
N PHE A 119 38.37 2.82 3.90
CA PHE A 119 37.64 1.72 3.27
C PHE A 119 37.91 0.35 3.96
N ASN A 120 37.38 0.17 5.18
CA ASN A 120 37.25 -1.09 5.93
C ASN A 120 36.28 -0.86 7.12
N LEU A 121 35.04 -0.43 6.83
CA LEU A 121 34.15 0.19 7.80
C LEU A 121 33.29 -0.82 8.61
N ASN A 122 33.58 -0.90 9.92
CA ASN A 122 32.58 -1.16 10.95
C ASN A 122 31.72 0.11 11.10
N LEU A 123 30.53 0.11 10.49
CA LEU A 123 29.57 1.22 10.49
C LEU A 123 28.67 1.20 11.73
N ASN A 124 29.25 1.29 12.91
CA ASN A 124 28.46 1.48 14.12
C ASN A 124 28.55 2.95 14.52
N PRO A 125 27.44 3.72 14.46
CA PRO A 125 27.43 5.08 14.94
C PRO A 125 27.61 5.03 16.45
N THR A 126 28.67 5.66 16.96
CA THR A 126 28.90 5.78 18.40
C THR A 126 28.70 7.23 18.78
N PHE A 127 27.58 7.53 19.43
CA PHE A 127 27.29 8.86 19.93
C PHE A 127 27.83 8.96 21.36
N ARG A 128 28.76 9.90 21.57
CA ARG A 128 29.26 10.22 22.92
C ARG A 128 28.99 11.70 23.17
N GLU A 129 27.76 12.04 23.53
CA GLU A 129 27.54 13.33 24.19
C GLU A 129 28.03 13.20 25.63
N ILE A 130 28.94 14.08 26.02
CA ILE A 130 29.42 14.14 27.41
C ILE A 130 28.36 14.83 28.28
N GLU A 131 27.69 15.86 27.76
CA GLU A 131 26.67 16.69 28.44
C GLU A 131 25.47 16.92 27.48
N TYR A 132 24.25 16.99 28.02
CA TYR A 132 23.03 17.25 27.25
C TYR A 132 22.68 18.73 27.36
N GLU A 133 22.54 19.41 26.22
CA GLU A 133 22.13 20.82 26.18
C GLU A 133 20.62 20.98 26.03
N TYR A 134 20.06 22.01 26.69
CA TYR A 134 18.64 22.32 26.60
C TYR A 134 18.24 22.65 25.16
N VAL A 135 17.24 21.93 24.66
CA VAL A 135 16.73 22.13 23.30
C VAL A 135 15.62 23.17 23.29
N GLN A 136 15.73 24.18 22.44
CA GLN A 136 14.69 25.21 22.30
C GLN A 136 13.34 24.60 21.89
N GLU A 137 12.25 25.06 22.52
CA GLU A 137 10.89 24.58 22.25
C GLU A 137 10.48 24.74 20.78
N SER A 138 10.94 25.78 20.10
CA SER A 138 10.69 26.02 18.67
C SER A 138 11.22 24.89 17.80
N LEU A 139 12.43 24.39 18.08
CA LEU A 139 13.03 23.29 17.35
C LEU A 139 12.33 21.95 17.65
N LEU A 140 11.91 21.74 18.90
CA LEU A 140 11.10 20.58 19.27
C LEU A 140 9.73 20.58 18.61
N LYS A 141 9.15 21.77 18.41
CA LYS A 141 7.88 21.92 17.70
C LYS A 141 8.01 21.46 16.25
N ASP A 142 9.02 21.91 15.50
CA ASP A 142 9.25 21.47 14.12
C ASP A 142 9.40 19.95 14.03
N PHE A 143 10.16 19.36 14.97
CA PHE A 143 10.30 17.90 15.04
C PHE A 143 8.96 17.19 15.32
N LYS A 144 8.16 17.74 16.23
CA LYS A 144 6.83 17.21 16.56
C LYS A 144 5.89 17.27 15.37
N ASP A 145 5.87 18.40 14.65
CA ASP A 145 5.00 18.62 13.50
C ASP A 145 5.27 17.55 12.42
N ASN A 146 6.54 17.23 12.16
CA ASN A 146 6.94 16.15 11.25
C ASN A 146 6.47 14.76 11.73
N ILE A 147 6.56 14.49 13.03
CA ILE A 147 6.05 13.23 13.62
C ILE A 147 4.53 13.14 13.44
N ASP A 148 3.81 14.23 13.68
CA ASP A 148 2.36 14.26 13.59
C ASP A 148 1.91 14.14 12.13
N GLU A 149 2.66 14.69 11.16
CA GLU A 149 2.42 14.44 9.74
C GLU A 149 2.61 12.97 9.36
N LEU A 150 3.66 12.29 9.85
CA LEU A 150 3.82 10.84 9.68
C LEU A 150 2.68 10.04 10.30
N LYS A 151 2.18 10.45 11.48
CA LYS A 151 1.01 9.82 12.11
C LYS A 151 -0.25 10.02 11.27
N ASN A 152 -0.44 11.21 10.70
CA ASN A 152 -1.57 11.52 9.83
C ASN A 152 -1.50 10.70 8.55
N PHE A 153 -0.32 10.56 7.95
CA PHE A 153 -0.11 9.69 6.79
C PHE A 153 -0.54 8.24 7.07
N ARG A 154 -0.25 7.71 8.27
CA ARG A 154 -0.69 6.36 8.69
C ARG A 154 -2.22 6.17 8.65
N LEU A 155 -3.00 7.25 8.71
CA LEU A 155 -4.47 7.23 8.67
C LEU A 155 -5.01 7.34 7.24
N THR A 156 -4.16 7.55 6.24
CA THR A 156 -4.57 7.69 4.83
C THR A 156 -4.82 6.34 4.17
N THR A 157 -5.62 6.34 3.10
CA THR A 157 -5.82 5.15 2.26
C THR A 157 -4.51 4.64 1.65
N ASP A 158 -3.60 5.55 1.33
CA ASP A 158 -2.32 5.24 0.71
C ASP A 158 -1.44 4.37 1.62
N PHE A 159 -1.53 4.56 2.94
CA PHE A 159 -0.85 3.71 3.91
C PHE A 159 -1.33 2.25 3.86
N TYR A 160 -2.65 2.03 3.72
CA TYR A 160 -3.22 0.68 3.69
C TYR A 160 -2.96 -0.08 2.38
N LEU A 161 -2.54 0.62 1.33
CA LEU A 161 -2.10 0.01 0.07
C LEU A 161 -0.66 -0.53 0.13
N LEU A 162 0.08 -0.21 1.21
CA LEU A 162 1.44 -0.68 1.42
C LEU A 162 1.45 -2.15 1.86
N SER A 163 2.58 -2.83 1.64
CA SER A 163 2.74 -4.20 2.15
C SER A 163 2.75 -4.20 3.69
N PRO A 164 2.30 -5.28 4.35
CA PRO A 164 2.30 -5.37 5.81
C PRO A 164 3.67 -5.13 6.44
N GLU A 165 4.75 -5.56 5.77
CA GLU A 165 6.13 -5.34 6.20
C GLU A 165 6.46 -3.85 6.21
N PHE A 166 6.07 -3.12 5.16
CA PHE A 166 6.34 -1.69 5.03
C PHE A 166 5.46 -0.87 6.00
N GLN A 167 4.20 -1.24 6.19
CA GLN A 167 3.34 -0.64 7.22
C GLN A 167 3.93 -0.79 8.63
N LYS A 168 4.46 -1.98 8.94
CA LYS A 168 5.14 -2.25 10.20
C LYS A 168 6.41 -1.41 10.34
N GLU A 169 7.18 -1.28 9.27
CA GLU A 169 8.39 -0.47 9.23
C GLU A 169 8.10 1.01 9.56
N ILE A 170 7.09 1.60 8.93
CA ILE A 170 6.65 2.97 9.17
C ILE A 170 6.15 3.14 10.61
N THR A 171 5.32 2.22 11.08
CA THR A 171 4.78 2.26 12.44
C THR A 171 5.92 2.21 13.47
N ASN A 172 6.95 1.40 13.24
CA ASN A 172 8.14 1.37 14.08
C ASN A 172 8.92 2.69 14.02
N THR A 173 9.09 3.29 12.83
CA THR A 173 9.71 4.62 12.70
C THR A 173 8.97 5.66 13.53
N ILE A 174 7.64 5.76 13.36
CA ILE A 174 6.80 6.73 14.09
C ILE A 174 6.95 6.52 15.60
N THR A 175 7.01 5.27 16.04
CA THR A 175 7.16 4.91 17.46
C THR A 175 8.52 5.37 17.99
N GLN A 176 9.61 5.11 17.25
CA GLN A 176 10.95 5.53 17.63
C GLN A 176 11.12 7.05 17.63
N LEU A 177 10.59 7.76 16.63
CA LEU A 177 10.62 9.22 16.58
C LEU A 177 9.79 9.84 17.72
N SER A 178 8.59 9.32 17.97
CA SER A 178 7.73 9.77 19.08
C SER A 178 8.41 9.55 20.44
N LYS A 179 9.08 8.41 20.59
CA LYS A 179 9.88 8.11 21.78
C LYS A 179 11.04 9.09 21.94
N LEU A 180 11.76 9.38 20.86
CA LEU A 180 12.86 10.35 20.88
C LEU A 180 12.37 11.74 21.27
N TYR A 181 11.23 12.18 20.73
CA TYR A 181 10.58 13.44 21.09
C TYR A 181 10.26 13.50 22.60
N GLN A 182 9.66 12.44 23.15
CA GLN A 182 9.39 12.36 24.59
C GLN A 182 10.67 12.43 25.42
N LEU A 183 11.75 11.78 24.98
CA LEU A 183 13.03 11.81 25.68
C LEU A 183 13.65 13.21 25.68
N PHE A 184 13.54 13.98 24.58
CA PHE A 184 13.92 15.38 24.58
C PHE A 184 13.12 16.20 25.60
N GLN A 185 11.81 16.00 25.68
CA GLN A 185 10.96 16.71 26.66
C GLN A 185 11.34 16.34 28.11
N ASP A 186 11.56 15.05 28.38
CA ASP A 186 11.97 14.56 29.70
C ASP A 186 13.31 15.18 30.12
N LEU A 187 14.30 15.18 29.23
CA LEU A 187 15.64 15.73 29.51
C LEU A 187 15.61 17.24 29.69
N ASN A 188 14.87 17.98 28.84
CA ASN A 188 14.64 19.41 29.04
C ASN A 188 13.98 19.71 30.40
N SER A 189 12.96 18.94 30.78
CA SER A 189 12.27 19.14 32.06
C SER A 189 13.18 18.87 33.26
N TYR A 190 14.17 17.96 33.13
CA TYR A 190 15.16 17.75 34.17
C TYR A 190 16.12 18.94 34.32
N LEU A 191 16.60 19.51 33.20
CA LEU A 191 17.41 20.72 33.23
C LEU A 191 16.66 21.90 33.84
N GLU A 192 15.37 22.10 33.50
CA GLU A 192 14.52 23.15 34.08
C GLU A 192 14.31 23.02 35.60
N LYS A 193 14.46 21.80 36.13
CA LYS A 193 14.34 21.50 37.56
C LYS A 193 15.70 21.48 38.27
N ASP A 194 16.76 21.92 37.60
CA ASP A 194 18.14 21.87 38.08
C ASP A 194 18.59 20.45 38.52
N ILE A 195 18.03 19.41 37.89
CA ILE A 195 18.42 18.02 38.16
C ILE A 195 19.76 17.77 37.48
N ASN A 196 20.75 17.38 38.29
CA ASN A 196 22.12 17.13 37.84
C ASN A 196 22.19 15.94 36.86
N GLU A 197 23.06 16.03 35.85
CA GLU A 197 23.35 14.92 34.93
C GLU A 197 23.87 13.64 35.61
N SER A 198 24.41 13.74 36.83
CA SER A 198 24.80 12.58 37.64
C SER A 198 23.60 11.87 38.29
N ASP A 199 22.40 12.46 38.26
CA ASP A 199 21.19 11.84 38.78
C ASP A 199 20.86 10.56 38.02
N MET A 200 20.49 9.51 38.76
CA MET A 200 20.26 8.18 38.18
C MET A 200 19.16 8.19 37.10
N PHE A 201 18.10 8.99 37.27
CA PHE A 201 17.01 9.08 36.31
C PHE A 201 17.44 9.86 35.07
N PHE A 202 18.22 10.93 35.25
CA PHE A 202 18.81 11.67 34.13
C PHE A 202 19.72 10.76 33.28
N VAL A 203 20.66 10.06 33.92
CA VAL A 203 21.57 9.12 33.24
C VAL A 203 20.80 8.04 32.49
N ALA A 204 19.76 7.47 33.10
CA ALA A 204 18.94 6.44 32.47
C ALA A 204 18.24 6.97 31.21
N LYS A 205 17.64 8.17 31.29
CA LYS A 205 16.95 8.80 30.16
C LYS A 205 17.91 9.22 29.06
N LYS A 206 19.08 9.77 29.40
CA LYS A 206 20.15 10.10 28.45
C LYS A 206 20.65 8.86 27.71
N LYS A 207 20.84 7.74 28.43
CA LYS A 207 21.20 6.46 27.80
C LYS A 207 20.11 5.94 26.86
N GLU A 208 18.84 6.05 27.25
CA GLU A 208 17.70 5.67 26.43
C GLU A 208 17.58 6.55 25.17
N PHE A 209 17.85 7.84 25.31
CA PHE A 209 17.93 8.81 24.22
C PHE A 209 18.97 8.40 23.19
N HIS A 210 20.22 8.16 23.63
CA HIS A 210 21.29 7.69 22.74
C HIS A 210 20.91 6.39 22.03
N ASN A 211 20.49 5.35 22.76
CA ASN A 211 20.10 4.08 22.14
C ASN A 211 18.98 4.25 21.09
N THR A 212 18.00 5.11 21.36
CA THR A 212 16.90 5.36 20.42
C THR A 212 17.40 6.08 19.17
N LEU A 213 18.28 7.06 19.36
CA LEU A 213 18.92 7.81 18.31
C LEU A 213 19.79 6.92 17.41
N ASP A 214 20.63 6.06 18.01
CA ASP A 214 21.48 5.10 17.30
C ASP A 214 20.68 4.22 16.34
N ASN A 215 19.55 3.70 16.83
CA ASN A 215 18.66 2.85 16.03
C ASN A 215 18.08 3.61 14.83
N LEU A 216 17.67 4.87 15.01
CA LEU A 216 17.13 5.70 13.93
C LEU A 216 18.19 6.02 12.87
N TYR A 217 19.43 6.33 13.28
CA TYR A 217 20.53 6.56 12.35
C TYR A 217 20.96 5.31 11.61
N MET A 218 21.02 4.16 12.28
CA MET A 218 21.29 2.88 11.61
C MET A 218 20.24 2.57 10.55
N LYS A 219 18.96 2.82 10.87
CA LYS A 219 17.89 2.67 9.91
C LYS A 219 18.06 3.60 8.70
N ARG A 220 18.34 4.89 8.94
CA ARG A 220 18.61 5.86 7.88
C ARG A 220 19.78 5.42 6.99
N TYR A 221 20.85 4.92 7.60
CA TYR A 221 22.01 4.39 6.87
C TYR A 221 21.62 3.24 5.93
N HIS A 222 20.82 2.27 6.40
CA HIS A 222 20.35 1.17 5.57
C HIS A 222 19.49 1.63 4.39
N ILE A 223 18.62 2.63 4.60
CA ILE A 223 17.80 3.23 3.52
C ILE A 223 18.71 3.85 2.45
N LEU A 224 19.65 4.70 2.85
CA LEU A 224 20.57 5.37 1.93
C LEU A 224 21.48 4.40 1.17
N LYS A 225 21.96 3.34 1.83
CA LYS A 225 22.79 2.31 1.20
C LYS A 225 22.02 1.55 0.11
N ASN A 226 20.75 1.25 0.34
CA ASN A 226 19.92 0.50 -0.61
C ASN A 226 19.46 1.35 -1.82
N GLN A 227 19.57 2.68 -1.76
CA GLN A 227 19.24 3.58 -2.87
C GLN A 227 20.43 3.81 -3.83
N ASN A 228 21.67 3.51 -3.41
CA ASN A 228 22.90 3.73 -4.17
C ASN A 228 23.43 2.49 -4.92
N HIS A 229 22.63 1.41 -4.99
CA HIS A 229 22.90 0.19 -5.74
C HIS A 229 21.75 -0.09 -6.71
#